data_AF-A0AAW6EMB5-F1
#
_entry.id   AF-A0AAW6EMB5-F1
#
_cell.length_a   1.000
_cell.length_b   1.000
_cell.length_c   1.000
_cell.angle_alpha   90.00
_cell.angle_beta   90.00
_cell.angle_gamma   90.00
#
_symmetry.space_group_name_H-M   'P 1'
#
loop_
_entity.id
_entity.type
_entity.pdbx_description
1 polymer ?
#
loop_
_entity_poly.entity_id
_entity_poly.type
_entity_poly.pdbx_seq_one_letter_code
_entity_poly.pdbx_strand_id
1 'polypeptide(L)'
;MKALKCDLNKSMLNIGYVGAVLLTTLLCFTAKAYTDPNTAKIYTVFECIAKLDKQLFADDYSFSSYLIFAKGMSGYMAMFLPIIAAFPFMTAFCAERNGGSMRFNITRTGSLRYYLSKFCSAFLCGGSAVLFGYIIFGVIVRIIFPSLSQYELSADDLSFVLVNNKNELIGVLRYMLSAFLYGAISTMPALFISSFCKNPYLITCVPFMVTYMWQIAVQKLIANSMMKEDFDRASILENFYPNSIMNLSYYTAFADTKYILFFNFGIILFSVIGFIVIMNMRPDKGV
;
A
#
# COMPACT_ATOMS: atom_id res chain seq x y z
N MET A 1 5.72 -23.46 11.75
CA MET A 1 4.82 -23.40 10.59
C MET A 1 3.33 -23.56 10.92
N LYS A 2 2.90 -24.50 11.77
CA LYS A 2 1.46 -24.66 12.11
C LYS A 2 0.80 -23.42 12.73
N ALA A 3 1.51 -22.69 13.59
CA ALA A 3 1.02 -21.45 14.21
C ALA A 3 0.76 -20.35 13.16
N LEU A 4 1.73 -20.10 12.26
CA LEU A 4 1.60 -19.13 11.17
C LEU A 4 0.41 -19.45 10.24
N LYS A 5 0.23 -20.73 9.87
CA LYS A 5 -0.90 -21.14 9.03
C LYS A 5 -2.25 -20.88 9.73
N CYS A 6 -2.33 -21.15 11.04
CA CYS A 6 -3.52 -20.88 11.83
C CYS A 6 -3.81 -19.37 11.92
N ASP A 7 -2.77 -18.56 12.18
CA ASP A 7 -2.87 -17.10 12.25
C ASP A 7 -3.29 -16.48 10.92
N LEU A 8 -2.71 -16.94 9.81
CA LEU A 8 -3.08 -16.48 8.46
C LEU A 8 -4.53 -16.84 8.13
N ASN A 9 -4.95 -18.08 8.42
CA ASN A 9 -6.31 -18.51 8.11
C ASN A 9 -7.35 -17.68 8.87
N LYS A 10 -7.06 -17.34 10.15
CA LYS A 10 -7.92 -16.46 10.94
C LYS A 10 -7.99 -15.05 10.40
N SER A 11 -6.86 -14.48 9.95
CA SER A 11 -6.82 -13.11 9.45
C SER A 11 -7.41 -12.98 8.03
N MET A 12 -7.15 -13.94 7.14
CA MET A 12 -7.57 -13.89 5.73
C MET A 12 -9.02 -14.34 5.49
N LEU A 13 -9.59 -15.21 6.32
CA LEU A 13 -11.00 -15.63 6.21
C LEU A 13 -11.94 -14.77 7.05
N ASN A 14 -11.45 -13.67 7.64
CA ASN A 14 -12.27 -12.80 8.44
C ASN A 14 -13.14 -11.88 7.55
N ILE A 15 -14.32 -11.50 8.04
CA ILE A 15 -15.18 -10.48 7.40
C ILE A 15 -14.40 -9.17 7.20
N GLY A 16 -13.47 -8.86 8.10
CA GLY A 16 -12.59 -7.69 8.00
C GLY A 16 -11.63 -7.75 6.82
N TYR A 17 -11.21 -8.95 6.39
CA TYR A 17 -10.38 -9.11 5.19
C TYR A 17 -11.17 -8.82 3.92
N VAL A 18 -12.37 -9.39 3.80
CA VAL A 18 -13.26 -9.11 2.66
C VAL A 18 -13.61 -7.62 2.59
N GLY A 19 -13.93 -7.02 3.74
CA GLY A 19 -14.15 -5.57 3.84
C GLY A 19 -12.95 -4.75 3.38
N ALA A 20 -11.73 -5.14 3.77
CA ALA A 20 -10.51 -4.46 3.33
C ALA A 20 -10.30 -4.57 1.81
N VAL A 21 -10.51 -5.75 1.22
CA VAL A 21 -10.39 -5.98 -0.24
C VAL A 21 -11.42 -5.16 -1.02
N LEU A 22 -12.67 -5.06 -0.53
CA LEU A 22 -13.70 -4.24 -1.18
C LEU A 22 -13.44 -2.74 -1.02
N LEU A 23 -12.87 -2.32 0.10
CA LEU A 23 -12.56 -0.90 0.31
C LEU A 23 -11.37 -0.48 -0.55
N THR A 24 -10.35 -1.32 -0.69
CA THR A 24 -9.22 -1.05 -1.58
C THR A 24 -9.65 -0.97 -3.05
N THR A 25 -10.56 -1.84 -3.53
CA THR A 25 -11.09 -1.72 -4.90
C THR A 25 -11.81 -0.40 -5.11
N LEU A 26 -12.73 -0.06 -4.20
CA LEU A 26 -13.51 1.18 -4.29
C LEU A 26 -12.62 2.42 -4.31
N LEU A 27 -11.60 2.47 -3.46
CA LEU A 27 -10.67 3.60 -3.43
C LEU A 27 -9.81 3.68 -4.69
N CYS A 28 -9.40 2.56 -5.28
CA CYS A 28 -8.67 2.58 -6.56
C CYS A 28 -9.50 3.21 -7.69
N PHE A 29 -10.83 3.04 -7.70
CA PHE A 29 -11.69 3.73 -8.67
C PHE A 29 -11.86 5.24 -8.42
N THR A 30 -11.56 5.72 -7.21
CA THR A 30 -11.52 7.18 -6.93
C THR A 30 -10.23 7.84 -7.40
N ALA A 31 -9.28 7.08 -7.95
CA ALA A 31 -8.05 7.63 -8.50
C ALA A 31 -8.34 8.63 -9.63
N LYS A 32 -7.45 9.61 -9.75
CA LYS A 32 -7.51 10.63 -10.81
C LYS A 32 -7.15 9.97 -12.14
N ALA A 33 -8.08 9.93 -13.08
CA ALA A 33 -7.87 9.32 -14.39
C ALA A 33 -7.40 10.36 -15.41
N TYR A 34 -8.13 11.48 -15.49
CA TYR A 34 -7.94 12.51 -16.52
C TYR A 34 -8.10 13.90 -15.93
N THR A 35 -7.36 14.86 -16.49
CA THR A 35 -7.49 16.29 -16.20
C THR A 35 -7.76 17.00 -17.51
N ASP A 36 -8.96 17.56 -17.65
CA ASP A 36 -9.35 18.25 -18.87
C ASP A 36 -8.52 19.55 -19.01
N PRO A 37 -7.74 19.71 -20.10
CA PRO A 37 -6.88 20.88 -20.32
C PRO A 37 -7.65 22.19 -20.38
N ASN A 38 -8.91 22.16 -20.84
CA ASN A 38 -9.69 23.36 -21.09
C ASN A 38 -10.41 23.86 -19.84
N THR A 39 -10.85 22.94 -18.98
CA THR A 39 -11.62 23.27 -17.76
C THR A 39 -10.81 23.10 -16.48
N ALA A 40 -9.57 22.59 -16.57
CA ALA A 40 -8.72 22.18 -15.45
C ALA A 40 -9.40 21.19 -14.48
N LYS A 41 -10.49 20.55 -14.90
CA LYS A 41 -11.29 19.69 -14.05
C LYS A 41 -10.67 18.29 -13.99
N ILE A 42 -10.53 17.79 -12.77
CA ILE A 42 -10.00 16.45 -12.50
C ILE A 42 -11.15 15.46 -12.47
N TYR A 43 -11.11 14.46 -13.34
CA TYR A 43 -12.08 13.37 -13.41
C TYR A 43 -11.51 12.11 -12.75
N THR A 44 -12.30 11.50 -11.88
CA THR A 44 -11.99 10.19 -11.29
C THR A 44 -12.29 9.06 -12.28
N VAL A 45 -11.74 7.86 -12.06
CA VAL A 45 -12.05 6.69 -12.93
C VAL A 45 -13.56 6.45 -13.00
N PHE A 46 -14.28 6.56 -11.87
CA PHE A 46 -15.74 6.47 -11.86
C PHE A 46 -16.43 7.53 -12.73
N GLU A 47 -15.98 8.78 -12.64
CA GLU A 47 -16.57 9.86 -13.44
C GLU A 47 -16.24 9.73 -14.92
N CYS A 48 -15.05 9.25 -15.27
CA CYS A 48 -14.71 8.94 -16.66
C CYS A 48 -15.67 7.89 -17.21
N ILE A 49 -15.90 6.79 -16.48
CA ILE A 49 -16.82 5.73 -16.92
C ILE A 49 -18.26 6.25 -17.07
N ALA A 50 -18.69 7.15 -16.17
CA ALA A 50 -20.08 7.60 -16.13
C ALA A 50 -20.41 8.80 -17.04
N LYS A 51 -19.43 9.68 -17.33
CA LYS A 51 -19.69 10.98 -17.96
C LYS A 51 -18.92 11.23 -19.25
N LEU A 52 -17.78 10.56 -19.50
CA LEU A 52 -17.03 10.81 -20.73
C LEU A 52 -17.60 10.02 -21.91
N ASP A 53 -17.54 10.63 -23.09
CA ASP A 53 -17.87 9.96 -24.34
C ASP A 53 -16.82 8.90 -24.68
N LYS A 54 -17.26 7.75 -25.20
CA LYS A 54 -16.39 6.62 -25.54
C LYS A 54 -15.41 6.93 -26.66
N GLN A 55 -15.70 7.95 -27.46
CA GLN A 55 -14.80 8.41 -28.53
C GLN A 55 -13.50 9.01 -27.97
N LEU A 56 -13.57 9.75 -26.85
CA LEU A 56 -12.38 10.30 -26.18
C LEU A 56 -11.45 9.20 -25.62
N PHE A 57 -11.98 8.01 -25.32
CA PHE A 57 -11.16 6.88 -24.91
C PHE A 57 -10.33 6.31 -26.06
N ALA A 58 -10.76 6.47 -27.31
CA ALA A 58 -10.01 5.97 -28.47
C ALA A 58 -8.88 6.91 -28.89
N ASP A 59 -9.04 8.21 -28.63
CA ASP A 59 -8.12 9.24 -29.13
C ASP A 59 -6.96 9.55 -28.18
N ASP A 60 -7.18 9.50 -26.86
CA ASP A 60 -6.14 9.84 -25.87
C ASP A 60 -5.60 8.59 -25.16
N TYR A 61 -4.30 8.33 -25.35
CA TYR A 61 -3.58 7.21 -24.74
C TYR A 61 -3.56 7.26 -23.21
N SER A 62 -3.85 8.43 -22.60
CA SER A 62 -4.02 8.62 -21.16
C SER A 62 -5.10 7.73 -20.55
N PHE A 63 -6.06 7.28 -21.37
CA PHE A 63 -7.14 6.37 -20.99
C PHE A 63 -6.78 4.88 -21.17
N SER A 64 -5.56 4.57 -21.59
CA SER A 64 -5.13 3.18 -21.72
C SER A 64 -5.27 2.41 -20.41
N SER A 65 -5.65 1.14 -20.50
CA SER A 65 -5.85 0.27 -19.33
C SER A 65 -4.63 0.23 -18.41
N TYR A 66 -3.42 0.35 -18.99
CA TYR A 66 -2.16 0.32 -18.25
C TYR A 66 -1.89 1.61 -17.46
N LEU A 67 -2.13 2.79 -18.06
CA LEU A 67 -1.91 4.07 -17.37
C LEU A 67 -2.94 4.30 -16.28
N ILE A 68 -4.21 3.93 -16.53
CA ILE A 68 -5.25 3.99 -15.50
C ILE A 68 -4.92 3.02 -14.36
N PHE A 69 -4.41 1.83 -14.69
CA PHE A 69 -3.94 0.89 -13.68
C PHE A 69 -2.85 1.51 -12.82
N ALA A 70 -1.77 2.05 -13.43
CA ALA A 70 -0.68 2.72 -12.72
C ALA A 70 -1.16 3.88 -11.82
N LYS A 71 -2.12 4.68 -12.30
CA LYS A 71 -2.72 5.79 -11.53
C LYS A 71 -3.61 5.32 -10.37
N GLY A 72 -4.14 4.10 -10.42
CA GLY A 72 -5.09 3.53 -9.44
C GLY A 72 -4.58 3.47 -8.00
N MET A 73 -3.26 3.49 -7.79
CA MET A 73 -2.67 3.50 -6.47
C MET A 73 -2.41 4.90 -5.88
N SER A 74 -2.78 5.97 -6.61
CA SER A 74 -2.56 7.35 -6.16
C SER A 74 -3.75 7.95 -5.39
N GLY A 75 -3.57 9.14 -4.82
CA GLY A 75 -4.66 9.90 -4.19
C GLY A 75 -5.15 9.30 -2.86
N TYR A 76 -6.46 9.10 -2.75
CA TYR A 76 -7.11 8.65 -1.50
C TYR A 76 -6.69 7.24 -1.08
N MET A 77 -6.41 6.36 -2.04
CA MET A 77 -5.93 5.00 -1.74
C MET A 77 -4.67 5.05 -0.88
N ALA A 78 -3.71 5.89 -1.25
CA ALA A 78 -2.46 6.01 -0.53
C ALA A 78 -2.61 6.68 0.85
N MET A 79 -3.60 7.57 1.01
CA MET A 79 -3.90 8.19 2.30
C MET A 79 -4.53 7.17 3.28
N PHE A 80 -5.50 6.38 2.84
CA PHE A 80 -6.25 5.47 3.72
C PHE A 80 -5.62 4.07 3.85
N LEU A 81 -4.60 3.74 3.05
CA LEU A 81 -3.98 2.42 3.05
C LEU A 81 -3.55 1.90 4.42
N PRO A 82 -2.92 2.70 5.32
CA PRO A 82 -2.49 2.21 6.63
C PRO A 82 -3.63 1.64 7.47
N ILE A 83 -4.83 2.21 7.36
CA ILE A 83 -6.02 1.73 8.07
C ILE A 83 -6.49 0.42 7.46
N ILE A 84 -6.65 0.41 6.13
CA ILE A 84 -7.27 -0.71 5.41
C ILE A 84 -6.40 -1.96 5.49
N ALA A 85 -5.09 -1.80 5.30
CA ALA A 85 -4.15 -2.90 5.36
C ALA A 85 -4.06 -3.48 6.79
N ALA A 86 -4.16 -2.65 7.84
CA ALA A 86 -4.08 -3.10 9.22
C ALA A 86 -5.36 -3.79 9.72
N PHE A 87 -6.52 -3.47 9.14
CA PHE A 87 -7.84 -3.90 9.60
C PHE A 87 -8.03 -5.43 9.75
N PRO A 88 -7.61 -6.27 8.78
CA PRO A 88 -7.80 -7.72 8.85
C PRO A 88 -6.98 -8.35 9.99
N PHE A 89 -5.73 -7.91 10.15
CA PHE A 89 -4.87 -8.33 11.25
C PHE A 89 -5.39 -7.82 12.60
N MET A 90 -5.86 -6.58 12.65
CA MET A 90 -6.29 -5.92 13.88
C MET A 90 -7.39 -6.68 14.60
N THR A 91 -8.41 -7.06 13.84
CA THR A 91 -9.61 -7.72 14.36
C THR A 91 -9.26 -9.09 14.94
N ALA A 92 -8.45 -9.89 14.25
CA ALA A 92 -7.98 -11.18 14.73
C ALA A 92 -7.07 -11.05 15.97
N PHE A 93 -6.15 -10.09 15.96
CA PHE A 93 -5.20 -9.88 17.05
C PHE A 93 -5.86 -9.32 18.32
N CYS A 94 -6.75 -8.34 18.19
CA CYS A 94 -7.48 -7.77 19.31
C CYS A 94 -8.45 -8.79 19.93
N ALA A 95 -9.09 -9.63 19.11
CA ALA A 95 -9.94 -10.71 19.61
C ALA A 95 -9.14 -11.71 20.46
N GLU A 96 -7.96 -12.14 19.99
CA GLU A 96 -7.08 -13.03 20.75
C GLU A 96 -6.59 -12.40 22.05
N ARG A 97 -6.30 -11.10 22.03
CA ARG A 97 -5.79 -10.36 23.19
C ARG A 97 -6.87 -10.09 24.23
N ASN A 98 -8.07 -9.73 23.81
CA ASN A 98 -9.20 -9.48 24.70
C ASN A 98 -9.78 -10.80 25.24
N GLY A 99 -9.71 -11.88 24.45
CA GLY A 99 -10.12 -13.23 24.87
C GLY A 99 -9.09 -13.97 25.73
N GLY A 100 -7.97 -13.34 26.12
CA GLY A 100 -6.95 -13.93 27.00
C GLY A 100 -6.16 -15.12 26.42
N SER A 101 -6.47 -15.54 25.19
CA SER A 101 -5.91 -16.73 24.54
C SER A 101 -4.42 -16.59 24.22
N MET A 102 -3.91 -15.35 24.20
CA MET A 102 -2.50 -15.03 23.98
C MET A 102 -1.57 -15.76 24.96
N ARG A 103 -1.96 -15.90 26.24
CA ARG A 103 -1.13 -16.57 27.26
C ARG A 103 -0.91 -18.04 26.93
N PHE A 104 -1.97 -18.76 26.59
CA PHE A 104 -1.91 -20.18 26.22
C PHE A 104 -1.14 -20.43 24.92
N ASN A 105 -1.22 -19.50 23.96
CA ASN A 105 -0.46 -19.61 22.72
C ASN A 105 1.04 -19.35 22.91
N ILE A 106 1.41 -18.41 23.78
CA ILE A 106 2.81 -18.12 24.09
C ILE A 106 3.48 -19.30 24.80
N THR A 107 2.84 -19.89 25.83
CA THR A 107 3.41 -21.02 26.58
C THR A 107 3.58 -22.26 25.71
N ARG A 108 2.65 -22.53 24.79
CA ARG A 108 2.72 -23.69 23.89
C ARG A 108 3.75 -23.56 22.76
N THR A 109 3.97 -22.35 22.24
CA THR A 109 4.76 -22.14 21.01
C THR A 109 6.15 -21.57 21.27
N GLY A 110 6.33 -20.92 22.42
CA GLY A 110 7.47 -20.07 22.73
C GLY A 110 7.24 -18.62 22.28
N SER A 111 7.71 -17.66 23.09
CA SER A 111 7.49 -16.22 22.90
C SER A 111 8.00 -15.70 21.56
N LEU A 112 9.26 -16.01 21.22
CA LEU A 112 9.89 -15.50 19.99
C LEU A 112 9.23 -16.04 18.72
N ARG A 113 8.87 -17.33 18.71
CA ARG A 113 8.14 -17.96 17.59
C ARG A 113 6.73 -17.39 17.44
N TYR A 114 6.06 -17.07 18.55
CA TYR A 114 4.76 -16.42 18.54
C TYR A 114 4.84 -15.01 17.93
N TYR A 115 5.80 -14.18 18.34
CA TYR A 115 5.92 -12.82 17.80
C TYR A 115 6.27 -12.81 16.31
N LEU A 116 7.21 -13.65 15.88
CA LEU A 116 7.54 -13.79 14.46
C LEU A 116 6.35 -14.31 13.64
N SER A 117 5.55 -15.23 14.19
CA SER A 117 4.31 -15.68 13.56
C SER A 117 3.32 -14.54 13.35
N LYS A 118 3.13 -13.68 14.37
CA LYS A 118 2.24 -12.52 14.27
C LYS A 118 2.74 -11.46 13.31
N PHE A 119 4.04 -11.20 13.29
CA PHE A 119 4.66 -10.32 12.31
C PHE A 119 4.44 -10.82 10.88
N CYS A 120 4.79 -12.08 10.58
CA CYS A 120 4.61 -12.64 9.25
C CYS A 120 3.14 -12.69 8.85
N SER A 121 2.23 -13.00 9.79
CA SER A 121 0.79 -12.97 9.53
C SER A 121 0.30 -11.56 9.21
N ALA A 122 0.69 -10.55 9.99
CA ALA A 122 0.34 -9.15 9.73
C ALA A 122 0.86 -8.67 8.37
N PHE A 123 2.13 -8.95 8.08
CA PHE A 123 2.80 -8.57 6.83
C PHE A 123 2.11 -9.18 5.61
N LEU A 124 1.89 -10.51 5.63
CA LEU A 124 1.26 -11.22 4.52
C LEU A 124 -0.22 -10.84 4.38
N CYS A 125 -0.95 -10.67 5.48
CA CYS A 125 -2.37 -10.33 5.44
C CYS A 125 -2.60 -8.90 4.93
N GLY A 126 -1.77 -7.94 5.37
CA GLY A 126 -1.85 -6.56 4.89
C GLY A 126 -1.49 -6.43 3.41
N GLY A 127 -0.39 -7.06 2.99
CA GLY A 127 0.04 -7.05 1.58
C GLY A 127 -0.96 -7.75 0.66
N SER A 128 -1.48 -8.92 1.07
CA SER A 128 -2.45 -9.67 0.26
C SER A 128 -3.80 -8.97 0.14
N ALA A 129 -4.32 -8.34 1.20
CA ALA A 129 -5.58 -7.60 1.15
C ALA A 129 -5.53 -6.47 0.11
N VAL A 130 -4.40 -5.75 0.04
CA VAL A 130 -4.17 -4.69 -0.96
C VAL A 130 -3.98 -5.27 -2.36
N LEU A 131 -3.20 -6.35 -2.48
CA LEU A 131 -2.95 -7.02 -3.76
C LEU A 131 -4.24 -7.52 -4.41
N PHE A 132 -5.10 -8.25 -3.68
CA PHE A 132 -6.33 -8.79 -4.25
C PHE A 132 -7.31 -7.69 -4.63
N GLY A 133 -7.43 -6.62 -3.84
CA GLY A 133 -8.27 -5.50 -4.23
C GLY A 133 -7.74 -4.80 -5.48
N TYR A 134 -6.43 -4.65 -5.59
CA TYR A 134 -5.80 -4.08 -6.78
C TYR A 134 -5.94 -4.97 -8.02
N ILE A 135 -5.93 -6.30 -7.88
CA ILE A 135 -6.21 -7.26 -8.97
C ILE A 135 -7.65 -7.09 -9.48
N ILE A 136 -8.64 -7.03 -8.58
CA ILE A 136 -10.05 -6.84 -8.96
C ILE A 136 -10.22 -5.53 -9.74
N PHE A 137 -9.60 -4.45 -9.24
CA PHE A 137 -9.57 -3.17 -9.94
C PHE A 137 -8.94 -3.28 -11.34
N GLY A 138 -7.79 -3.95 -11.45
CA GLY A 138 -7.10 -4.15 -12.73
C GLY A 138 -7.91 -4.94 -13.75
N VAL A 139 -8.64 -5.98 -13.31
CA VAL A 139 -9.53 -6.77 -14.18
C VAL A 139 -10.66 -5.89 -14.72
N ILE A 140 -11.30 -5.09 -13.87
CA ILE A 140 -12.40 -4.21 -14.28
C ILE A 140 -11.88 -3.13 -15.24
N VAL A 141 -10.74 -2.50 -14.94
CA VAL A 141 -10.12 -1.50 -15.81
C VAL A 141 -9.78 -2.09 -17.17
N ARG A 142 -9.27 -3.33 -17.22
CA ARG A 142 -8.95 -3.99 -18.50
C ARG A 142 -10.19 -4.35 -19.33
N ILE A 143 -11.35 -4.55 -18.70
CA ILE A 143 -12.62 -4.81 -19.42
C ILE A 143 -13.18 -3.51 -20.01
N ILE A 144 -13.05 -2.39 -19.29
CA ILE A 144 -13.70 -1.12 -19.66
C ILE A 144 -12.84 -0.30 -20.61
N PHE A 145 -11.52 -0.27 -20.40
CA PHE A 145 -10.60 0.60 -21.13
C PHE A 145 -9.79 -0.18 -22.19
N PRO A 146 -9.50 0.46 -23.34
CA PRO A 146 -8.72 -0.14 -24.41
C PRO A 146 -7.26 -0.43 -23.98
N SER A 147 -6.65 -1.40 -24.65
CA SER A 147 -5.25 -1.76 -24.42
C SER A 147 -4.30 -0.80 -25.11
N LEU A 148 -3.07 -0.66 -24.59
CA LEU A 148 -2.03 0.21 -25.14
C LEU A 148 -1.73 -0.10 -26.62
N SER A 149 -1.83 -1.37 -27.02
CA SER A 149 -1.67 -1.83 -28.41
C SER A 149 -2.67 -1.29 -29.43
N GLN A 150 -3.78 -0.69 -29.00
CA GLN A 150 -4.81 -0.12 -29.89
C GLN A 150 -4.54 1.35 -30.24
N TYR A 151 -3.58 1.98 -29.57
CA TYR A 151 -3.17 3.34 -29.84
C TYR A 151 -1.92 3.34 -30.72
N GLU A 152 -1.90 4.20 -31.74
CA GLU A 152 -0.71 4.44 -32.56
C GLU A 152 0.27 5.32 -31.78
N LEU A 153 1.09 4.71 -30.90
CA LEU A 153 2.17 5.41 -30.21
C LEU A 153 3.47 5.35 -31.01
N SER A 154 4.20 6.47 -31.00
CA SER A 154 5.60 6.50 -31.43
C SER A 154 6.45 5.63 -30.49
N ALA A 155 7.57 5.09 -31.00
CA ALA A 155 8.45 4.23 -30.20
C ALA A 155 9.01 4.94 -28.95
N ASP A 156 9.18 6.26 -29.03
CA ASP A 156 9.65 7.09 -27.93
C ASP A 156 8.58 7.26 -26.84
N ASP A 157 7.32 7.53 -27.22
CA ASP A 157 6.20 7.63 -26.27
C ASP A 157 5.90 6.28 -25.62
N LEU A 158 6.04 5.18 -26.36
CA LEU A 158 5.88 3.83 -25.83
C LEU A 158 6.95 3.52 -24.78
N SER A 159 8.20 3.91 -25.01
CA SER A 159 9.31 3.73 -24.06
C SER A 159 9.12 4.55 -22.78
N PHE A 160 8.54 5.75 -22.90
CA PHE A 160 8.20 6.63 -21.79
C PHE A 160 7.03 6.09 -20.97
N VAL A 161 5.96 5.61 -21.63
CA VAL A 161 4.77 5.05 -20.96
C VAL A 161 5.09 3.73 -20.27
N LEU A 162 5.85 2.84 -20.92
CA LEU A 162 6.26 1.57 -20.30
C LEU A 162 7.41 1.75 -19.30
N VAL A 163 8.05 2.93 -19.24
CA VAL A 163 9.17 3.23 -18.32
C VAL A 163 10.20 2.10 -18.37
N ASN A 164 10.68 1.79 -19.58
CA ASN A 164 11.63 0.70 -19.87
C ASN A 164 11.16 -0.73 -19.49
N ASN A 165 9.87 -0.96 -19.22
CA ASN A 165 9.33 -2.33 -19.16
C ASN A 165 9.30 -2.92 -20.57
N LYS A 166 9.90 -4.11 -20.74
CA LYS A 166 9.93 -4.80 -22.04
C LYS A 166 8.52 -5.07 -22.57
N ASN A 167 7.56 -5.38 -21.67
CA ASN A 167 6.18 -5.74 -21.99
C ASN A 167 5.19 -5.11 -20.99
N GLU A 168 3.95 -4.82 -21.41
CA GLU A 168 2.84 -4.36 -20.55
C GLU A 168 2.64 -5.25 -19.32
N LEU A 169 2.72 -6.57 -19.52
CA LEU A 169 2.54 -7.57 -18.46
C LEU A 169 3.59 -7.44 -17.35
N ILE A 170 4.84 -7.14 -17.71
CA ILE A 170 5.93 -6.98 -16.74
C ILE A 170 5.69 -5.73 -15.89
N GLY A 171 5.22 -4.64 -16.50
CA GLY A 171 4.83 -3.43 -15.78
C GLY A 171 3.68 -3.69 -14.81
N VAL A 172 2.61 -4.37 -15.25
CA VAL A 172 1.48 -4.75 -14.39
C VAL A 172 1.94 -5.59 -13.19
N LEU A 173 2.79 -6.58 -13.40
CA LEU A 173 3.34 -7.41 -12.32
C LEU A 173 4.18 -6.60 -11.34
N ARG A 174 4.97 -5.62 -11.82
CA ARG A 174 5.73 -4.71 -10.96
C ARG A 174 4.81 -3.85 -10.11
N TYR A 175 3.75 -3.27 -10.68
CA TYR A 175 2.76 -2.51 -9.91
C TYR A 175 2.05 -3.39 -8.87
N MET A 176 1.72 -4.64 -9.21
CA MET A 176 1.15 -5.59 -8.24
C MET A 176 2.11 -5.89 -7.09
N LEU A 177 3.40 -6.09 -7.38
CA LEU A 177 4.42 -6.29 -6.34
C LEU A 177 4.58 -5.05 -5.46
N SER A 178 4.63 -3.86 -6.05
CA SER A 178 4.66 -2.59 -5.33
C SER A 178 3.43 -2.41 -4.45
N ALA A 179 2.24 -2.78 -4.93
CA ALA A 179 1.00 -2.74 -4.15
C ALA A 179 1.05 -3.64 -2.92
N PHE A 180 1.53 -4.87 -3.11
CA PHE A 180 1.72 -5.83 -2.02
C PHE A 180 2.71 -5.30 -0.98
N LEU A 181 3.88 -4.81 -1.40
CA LEU A 181 4.90 -4.28 -0.48
C LEU A 181 4.41 -3.03 0.26
N TYR A 182 3.71 -2.14 -0.44
CA TYR A 182 3.17 -0.93 0.17
C TYR A 182 2.10 -1.27 1.22
N GLY A 183 1.19 -2.21 0.93
CA GLY A 183 0.25 -2.73 1.91
C GLY A 183 0.94 -3.37 3.11
N ALA A 184 1.95 -4.23 2.87
CA ALA A 184 2.66 -4.93 3.92
C ALA A 184 3.41 -3.97 4.85
N ILE A 185 4.17 -3.02 4.31
CA ILE A 185 4.95 -2.04 5.08
C ILE A 185 4.03 -1.12 5.88
N SER A 186 2.92 -0.70 5.27
CA SER A 186 1.94 0.19 5.92
C SER A 186 1.27 -0.43 7.15
N THR A 187 1.22 -1.76 7.26
CA THR A 187 0.72 -2.45 8.47
C THR A 187 1.70 -2.49 9.64
N MET A 188 2.99 -2.25 9.41
CA MET A 188 4.04 -2.44 10.43
C MET A 188 3.93 -1.48 11.61
N PRO A 189 3.65 -0.17 11.42
CA PRO A 189 3.43 0.74 12.54
C PRO A 189 2.18 0.36 13.36
N ALA A 190 1.13 -0.17 12.73
CA ALA A 190 -0.05 -0.68 13.43
C ALA A 190 0.30 -1.90 14.30
N LEU A 191 1.11 -2.83 13.79
CA LEU A 191 1.63 -3.94 14.59
C LEU A 191 2.41 -3.43 15.81
N PHE A 192 3.29 -2.43 15.62
CA PHE A 192 4.05 -1.84 16.73
C PHE A 192 3.12 -1.22 17.79
N ILE A 193 2.12 -0.43 17.40
CA ILE A 193 1.16 0.19 18.35
C ILE A 193 0.27 -0.86 19.03
N SER A 194 -0.01 -1.98 18.37
CA SER A 194 -0.71 -3.11 18.97
C SER A 194 0.06 -3.70 20.17
N SER A 195 1.36 -3.44 20.28
CA SER A 195 2.16 -3.79 21.46
C SER A 195 1.93 -2.88 22.66
N PHE A 196 1.18 -1.78 22.55
CA PHE A 196 0.85 -0.88 23.67
C PHE A 196 -0.64 -0.91 24.00
N CYS A 197 -1.49 -0.77 22.98
CA CYS A 197 -2.94 -0.62 23.16
C CYS A 197 -3.69 -1.94 22.93
N LYS A 198 -4.82 -2.14 23.63
CA LYS A 198 -5.79 -3.21 23.36
C LYS A 198 -6.95 -2.74 22.45
N ASN A 199 -7.16 -1.43 22.39
CA ASN A 199 -8.29 -0.84 21.68
C ASN A 199 -8.03 -0.84 20.16
N PRO A 200 -8.85 -1.53 19.35
CA PRO A 200 -8.64 -1.64 17.90
C PRO A 200 -8.62 -0.28 17.20
N TYR A 201 -9.44 0.69 17.65
CA TYR A 201 -9.54 2.01 17.01
C TYR A 201 -8.25 2.82 17.17
N LEU A 202 -7.62 2.79 18.35
CA LEU A 202 -6.35 3.50 18.57
C LEU A 202 -5.23 2.89 17.71
N ILE A 203 -5.22 1.57 17.58
CA ILE A 203 -4.16 0.88 16.85
C ILE A 203 -4.25 1.14 15.35
N THR A 204 -5.44 1.42 14.79
CA THR A 204 -5.59 1.79 13.37
C THR A 204 -5.43 3.29 13.12
N CYS A 205 -5.96 4.14 14.00
CA CYS A 205 -5.99 5.59 13.78
C CYS A 205 -4.65 6.27 14.02
N VAL A 206 -3.86 5.82 15.00
CA VAL A 206 -2.56 6.46 15.30
C VAL A 206 -1.54 6.26 14.16
N PRO A 207 -1.34 5.05 13.60
CA PRO A 207 -0.48 4.87 12.43
C PRO A 207 -0.89 5.74 11.24
N PHE A 208 -2.20 5.84 11.00
CA PHE A 208 -2.75 6.68 9.94
C PHE A 208 -2.42 8.15 10.18
N MET A 209 -2.64 8.68 11.38
CA MET A 209 -2.32 10.07 11.68
C MET A 209 -0.82 10.35 11.54
N VAL A 210 0.04 9.44 12.00
CA VAL A 210 1.50 9.60 11.89
C VAL A 210 1.96 9.59 10.43
N THR A 211 1.48 8.63 9.63
CA THR A 211 1.82 8.54 8.20
C THR A 211 1.30 9.73 7.41
N TYR A 212 0.11 10.23 7.74
CA TYR A 212 -0.45 11.43 7.14
C TYR A 212 0.31 12.71 7.52
N MET A 213 0.66 12.89 8.80
CA MET A 213 1.48 14.03 9.25
C MET A 213 2.86 14.01 8.60
N TRP A 214 3.46 12.82 8.50
CA TRP A 214 4.71 12.62 7.78
C TRP A 214 4.60 13.02 6.31
N GLN A 215 3.54 12.58 5.63
CA GLN A 215 3.26 12.93 4.24
C GLN A 215 3.21 14.46 4.04
N ILE A 216 2.47 15.18 4.89
CA ILE A 216 2.37 16.64 4.82
C ILE A 216 3.71 17.31 5.12
N ALA A 217 4.44 16.82 6.12
CA ALA A 217 5.73 17.38 6.49
C ALA A 217 6.74 17.28 5.33
N VAL A 218 6.85 16.10 4.71
CA VAL A 218 7.71 15.88 3.54
C VAL A 218 7.25 16.76 2.37
N GLN A 219 5.95 16.85 2.10
CA GLN A 219 5.43 17.69 1.03
C GLN A 219 5.78 19.18 1.21
N LYS A 220 5.67 19.70 2.44
CA LYS A 220 6.08 21.08 2.76
C LYS A 220 7.58 21.29 2.60
N LEU A 221 8.39 20.31 2.99
CA LEU A 221 9.85 20.38 2.81
C LEU A 221 10.23 20.40 1.32
N ILE A 222 9.60 19.56 0.50
CA ILE A 222 9.81 19.55 -0.96
C ILE A 222 9.44 20.92 -1.54
N ALA A 223 8.27 21.46 -1.21
CA ALA A 223 7.83 22.77 -1.71
C ALA A 223 8.81 23.89 -1.32
N ASN A 224 9.33 23.86 -0.10
CA ASN A 224 10.34 24.83 0.35
C ASN A 224 11.68 24.67 -0.38
N SER A 225 12.11 23.44 -0.69
CA SER A 225 13.32 23.19 -1.47
C SER A 225 13.17 23.63 -2.93
N MET A 226 12.00 23.39 -3.54
CA MET A 226 11.71 23.87 -4.90
C MET A 226 11.70 25.40 -4.98
N MET A 227 11.16 26.09 -3.96
CA MET A 227 11.21 27.56 -3.89
C MET A 227 12.62 28.12 -3.75
N LYS A 228 13.57 27.32 -3.25
CA LYS A 228 14.99 27.69 -3.11
C LYS A 228 15.85 27.21 -4.28
N GLU A 229 15.25 26.66 -5.33
CA GLU A 229 15.93 26.06 -6.49
C GLU A 229 16.91 24.92 -6.12
N ASP A 230 16.77 24.34 -4.92
CA ASP A 230 17.57 23.21 -4.45
C ASP A 230 16.94 21.88 -4.94
N PHE A 231 17.06 21.59 -6.24
CA PHE A 231 16.44 20.41 -6.87
C PHE A 231 16.99 19.07 -6.35
N ASP A 232 18.27 19.01 -5.99
CA ASP A 232 18.89 17.80 -5.42
C ASP A 232 18.29 17.42 -4.07
N ARG A 233 17.93 18.41 -3.26
CA ARG A 233 17.29 18.16 -1.96
C ARG A 233 15.85 17.71 -2.14
N ALA A 234 15.15 18.29 -3.11
CA ALA A 234 13.77 17.91 -3.43
C ALA A 234 13.69 16.43 -3.86
N SER A 235 14.58 15.98 -4.75
CA SER A 235 14.59 14.59 -5.22
C SER A 235 14.91 13.59 -4.11
N ILE A 236 15.83 13.93 -3.20
CA ILE A 236 16.10 13.10 -2.01
C ILE A 236 14.86 13.03 -1.10
N LEU A 237 14.16 14.15 -0.88
CA LEU A 237 12.97 14.20 -0.04
C LEU A 237 11.79 13.40 -0.62
N GLU A 238 11.66 13.32 -1.94
CA GLU A 238 10.65 12.48 -2.60
C GLU A 238 10.79 10.99 -2.25
N ASN A 239 12.03 10.52 -2.06
CA ASN A 239 12.29 9.13 -1.66
C ASN A 239 11.75 8.81 -0.25
N PHE A 240 11.59 9.82 0.61
CA PHE A 240 11.05 9.68 1.96
C PHE A 240 9.52 9.74 2.02
N TYR A 241 8.83 9.96 0.90
CA TYR A 241 7.38 9.97 0.89
C TYR A 241 6.82 8.57 1.30
N PRO A 242 5.72 8.46 2.06
CA PRO A 242 5.17 7.16 2.45
C PRO A 242 4.84 6.24 1.26
N ASN A 243 4.49 6.85 0.13
CA ASN A 243 4.11 6.15 -1.09
C ASN A 243 5.32 5.86 -1.99
N SER A 244 6.54 6.21 -1.59
CA SER A 244 7.75 6.05 -2.42
C SER A 244 8.02 4.58 -2.78
N ILE A 245 7.52 3.62 -2.00
CA ILE A 245 7.53 2.19 -2.33
C ILE A 245 6.83 1.91 -3.66
N MET A 246 5.84 2.72 -4.04
CA MET A 246 5.16 2.57 -5.32
C MET A 246 6.05 3.01 -6.49
N ASN A 247 6.93 3.97 -6.26
CA ASN A 247 7.85 4.48 -7.28
C ASN A 247 8.94 3.45 -7.64
N LEU A 248 9.13 2.39 -6.85
CA LEU A 248 10.00 1.24 -7.23
C LEU A 248 9.61 0.61 -8.57
N SER A 249 8.36 0.74 -9.00
CA SER A 249 7.91 0.26 -10.31
C SER A 249 8.47 1.08 -11.48
N TYR A 250 8.82 2.35 -11.24
CA TYR A 250 9.35 3.30 -12.22
C TYR A 250 10.89 3.30 -12.29
N TYR A 251 11.57 3.00 -11.19
CA TYR A 251 13.05 3.00 -11.17
C TYR A 251 13.63 1.70 -11.73
N THR A 252 14.48 1.84 -12.75
CA THR A 252 15.20 0.73 -13.39
C THR A 252 16.54 0.42 -12.71
N ALA A 253 17.14 1.40 -12.02
CA ALA A 253 18.44 1.26 -11.37
C ALA A 253 18.31 1.08 -9.85
N PHE A 254 19.12 0.17 -9.29
CA PHE A 254 19.19 -0.10 -7.85
C PHE A 254 19.76 1.09 -7.06
N ALA A 255 20.56 1.95 -7.72
CA ALA A 255 21.13 3.14 -7.12
C ALA A 255 20.05 4.14 -6.67
N ASP A 256 19.01 4.32 -7.49
CA ASP A 256 17.93 5.28 -7.25
C ASP A 256 16.94 4.78 -6.20
N THR A 257 16.78 3.46 -6.07
CA THR A 257 15.86 2.82 -5.09
C THR A 257 16.49 2.56 -3.72
N LYS A 258 17.81 2.73 -3.58
CA LYS A 258 18.55 2.38 -2.36
C LYS A 258 18.02 3.08 -1.11
N TYR A 259 17.75 4.38 -1.21
CA TYR A 259 17.25 5.18 -0.08
C TYR A 259 15.83 4.78 0.33
N ILE A 260 14.96 4.52 -0.65
CA ILE A 260 13.59 4.05 -0.43
C ILE A 260 13.62 2.70 0.29
N LEU A 261 14.40 1.73 -0.21
CA LEU A 261 14.49 0.40 0.36
C LEU A 261 15.10 0.42 1.76
N PHE A 262 16.17 1.18 1.98
CA PHE A 262 16.82 1.28 3.28
C PHE A 262 15.89 1.90 4.34
N PHE A 263 15.19 2.99 4.00
CA PHE A 263 14.26 3.65 4.90
C PHE A 263 13.11 2.72 5.31
N ASN A 264 12.48 2.05 4.34
CA ASN A 264 11.38 1.13 4.60
C ASN A 264 11.81 -0.12 5.37
N PHE A 265 13.01 -0.64 5.08
CA PHE A 265 13.59 -1.73 5.87
C PHE A 265 13.84 -1.29 7.32
N GLY A 266 14.29 -0.05 7.53
CA GLY A 266 14.42 0.56 8.86
C GLY A 266 13.08 0.59 9.62
N ILE A 267 11.98 1.00 8.96
CA ILE A 267 10.64 1.00 9.56
C ILE A 267 10.21 -0.42 9.97
N ILE A 268 10.41 -1.40 9.10
CA ILE A 268 10.09 -2.81 9.41
C ILE A 268 10.89 -3.28 10.62
N LEU A 269 12.21 -3.08 10.60
CA LEU A 269 13.11 -3.57 11.64
C LEU A 269 12.83 -2.91 12.99
N PHE A 270 12.59 -1.59 13.00
CA PHE A 270 12.18 -0.85 14.20
C PHE A 270 10.85 -1.38 14.75
N SER A 271 9.85 -1.59 13.89
CA SER A 271 8.54 -2.09 14.30
C SER A 271 8.62 -3.51 14.88
N VAL A 272 9.42 -4.39 14.29
CA VAL A 272 9.61 -5.78 14.74
C VAL A 272 10.35 -5.84 16.06
N ILE A 273 11.51 -5.19 16.14
CA ILE A 273 12.34 -5.20 17.35
C ILE A 273 11.56 -4.56 18.49
N GLY A 274 10.95 -3.40 18.24
CA GLY A 274 10.09 -2.72 19.19
C GLY A 274 8.96 -3.62 19.69
N PHE A 275 8.22 -4.26 18.79
CA PHE A 275 7.14 -5.18 19.14
C PHE A 275 7.63 -6.33 20.03
N ILE A 276 8.75 -6.97 19.66
CA ILE A 276 9.33 -8.09 20.41
C ILE A 276 9.75 -7.64 21.82
N VAL A 277 10.49 -6.53 21.92
CA VAL A 277 10.99 -6.01 23.21
C VAL A 277 9.82 -5.67 24.14
N ILE A 278 8.84 -4.91 23.67
CA ILE A 278 7.71 -4.48 24.50
C ILE A 278 6.87 -5.67 24.94
N MET A 279 6.57 -6.62 24.04
CA MET A 279 5.86 -7.84 24.42
C MET A 279 6.68 -8.68 25.41
N ASN A 280 8.01 -8.71 25.28
CA ASN A 280 8.92 -9.34 26.23
C ASN A 280 9.12 -8.57 27.55
N MET A 281 8.63 -7.35 27.70
CA MET A 281 8.62 -6.63 28.99
C MET A 281 7.29 -6.70 29.74
N ARG A 282 6.19 -7.05 29.07
CA ARG A 282 4.85 -7.09 29.69
C ARG A 282 4.66 -8.11 30.82
N PRO A 283 4.02 -7.76 31.94
CA PRO A 283 3.66 -8.72 32.99
C PRO A 283 2.50 -9.66 32.58
N ASP A 284 1.78 -9.34 31.50
CA ASP A 284 0.63 -10.12 31.01
C ASP A 284 0.99 -11.45 30.33
N LYS A 285 2.28 -11.73 30.10
CA LYS A 285 2.71 -13.06 29.68
C LYS A 285 2.74 -13.93 30.93
N GLY A 286 1.89 -14.95 30.96
CA GLY A 286 1.83 -15.91 32.07
C GLY A 286 3.17 -16.64 32.20
N VAL A 287 4.06 -16.05 32.97
CA VAL A 287 5.23 -16.65 33.61
C VAL A 287 4.90 -16.73 35.08
#